data_AF-E6QW28-F1
#
_entry.id   AF-E6QW28-F1
#
_cell.length_a   1.000
_cell.length_b   1.000
_cell.length_c   1.000
_cell.angle_alpha   90.00
_cell.angle_beta   90.00
_cell.angle_gamma   90.00
#
_symmetry.space_group_name_H-M   'P 1'
#
loop_
_entity.id
_entity.type
_entity.pdbx_description
1 polymer ?
#
loop_
_entity_poly.entity_id
_entity_poly.type
_entity_poly.pdbx_seq_one_letter_code
_entity_poly.pdbx_strand_id
1 'polypeptide(L)'
;MIRLAHIVETYATELIAQQGHRLLPSQLAALSAFQLCRSSMSPRMELACDGCTEQSYLPHSCGHRNCPHCQAHESQRWIDQQLQKLVPGKYFMVTFTLPAQFRALAWQHQRVMYELITRSAWETVNTFSQNDRKLRGTTGAVTVLHTHSRRLDYHPHAHLVMPAAAFDNKQRRWRNKDGGYLFDHKALAKVFRAKMLAGIKQAGLKLPDAYPTEWVVDCKDVGSGHQALVYLGRYLYRGVIQEKDILSHDNGRVTFRYQNSETKRSERRSVSGVEFLRLILQHILPKGYRRARNFGFLHPNSKLIPLVQLLKRVVLPPPQPRPAIRCKCCGGTMKIVRTRIKTFTQRSRTSASNRETAM
;
A
#
# COMPACT_ATOMS: atom_id res chain seq x y z
N MET A 1 -8.34 21.07 -5.97
CA MET A 1 -7.68 19.92 -5.29
C MET A 1 -6.19 20.03 -5.57
N ILE A 2 -5.35 20.06 -4.54
CA ILE A 2 -3.89 20.15 -4.70
C ILE A 2 -3.36 18.76 -5.04
N ARG A 3 -2.64 18.65 -6.15
CA ARG A 3 -2.08 17.37 -6.61
C ARG A 3 -0.67 17.20 -6.08
N LEU A 4 -0.28 15.96 -5.77
CA LEU A 4 1.09 15.65 -5.36
C LEU A 4 2.09 16.06 -6.44
N ALA A 5 1.72 15.92 -7.72
CA ALA A 5 2.56 16.32 -8.85
C ALA A 5 2.97 17.80 -8.78
N HIS A 6 2.07 18.71 -8.38
CA HIS A 6 2.38 20.15 -8.28
C HIS A 6 3.35 20.45 -7.12
N ILE A 7 3.19 19.76 -6.00
CA ILE A 7 4.12 19.89 -4.85
C ILE A 7 5.50 19.35 -5.25
N VAL A 8 5.54 18.22 -5.95
CA VAL A 8 6.80 17.65 -6.47
C VAL A 8 7.45 18.61 -7.45
N GLU A 9 6.70 19.17 -8.40
CA GLU A 9 7.21 20.18 -9.34
C GLU A 9 7.81 21.40 -8.64
N THR A 10 7.21 21.84 -7.53
CA THR A 10 7.67 23.00 -6.77
C THR A 10 8.93 22.71 -5.95
N TYR A 11 9.01 21.57 -5.25
CA TYR A 11 10.02 21.34 -4.21
C TYR A 11 11.01 20.21 -4.50
N ALA A 12 10.89 19.46 -5.61
CA ALA A 12 11.78 18.35 -5.90
C ALA A 12 13.24 18.80 -6.07
N THR A 13 13.47 19.88 -6.81
CA THR A 13 14.83 20.42 -7.05
C THR A 13 15.50 20.81 -5.73
N GLU A 14 14.78 21.52 -4.86
CA GLU A 14 15.27 21.94 -3.55
C GLU A 14 15.56 20.71 -2.65
N LEU A 15 14.65 19.73 -2.60
CA LEU A 15 14.85 18.50 -1.85
C LEU A 15 16.09 17.73 -2.32
N ILE A 16 16.29 17.62 -3.64
CA ILE A 16 17.43 16.90 -4.21
C ILE A 16 18.73 17.66 -3.88
N ALA A 17 18.74 18.99 -3.97
CA ALA A 17 19.91 19.78 -3.62
C ALA A 17 20.28 19.64 -2.12
N GLN A 18 19.30 19.69 -1.22
CA GLN A 18 19.54 19.62 0.22
C GLN A 18 19.83 18.20 0.73
N GLN A 19 19.15 17.18 0.17
CA GLN A 19 19.08 15.84 0.75
C GLN A 19 19.26 14.70 -0.26
N GLY A 20 19.62 14.98 -1.52
CA GLY A 20 19.74 13.97 -2.57
C GLY A 20 20.66 12.80 -2.20
N HIS A 21 21.76 13.06 -1.50
CA HIS A 21 22.70 12.05 -1.01
C HIS A 21 22.10 11.07 0.02
N ARG A 22 20.96 11.42 0.63
CA ARG A 22 20.24 10.57 1.61
C ARG A 22 19.06 9.82 0.98
N LEU A 23 18.68 10.17 -0.25
CA LEU A 23 17.55 9.53 -0.93
C LEU A 23 17.98 8.21 -1.57
N LEU A 24 17.18 7.16 -1.33
CA LEU A 24 17.36 5.87 -1.96
C LEU A 24 17.04 5.95 -3.46
N PRO A 25 17.66 5.12 -4.32
CA PRO A 25 17.34 5.08 -5.74
C PRO A 25 15.85 4.86 -6.03
N SER A 26 15.16 4.06 -5.20
CA SER A 26 13.71 3.88 -5.30
C SER A 26 12.91 5.15 -5.01
N GLN A 27 13.39 6.01 -4.12
CA GLN A 27 12.76 7.28 -3.77
C GLN A 27 12.93 8.31 -4.90
N LEU A 28 14.12 8.39 -5.49
CA LEU A 28 14.38 9.24 -6.67
C LEU A 28 13.52 8.82 -7.87
N ALA A 29 13.41 7.52 -8.12
CA ALA A 29 12.54 6.97 -9.17
C ALA A 29 11.06 7.28 -8.89
N ALA A 30 10.61 7.17 -7.63
CA ALA A 30 9.25 7.54 -7.24
C ALA A 30 8.98 9.03 -7.43
N LEU A 31 9.92 9.89 -7.03
CA LEU A 31 9.83 11.35 -7.17
C LEU A 31 9.67 11.75 -8.65
N SER A 32 10.52 11.20 -9.52
CA SER A 32 10.44 11.40 -10.98
C SER A 32 9.09 10.94 -11.55
N ALA A 33 8.60 9.78 -11.10
CA ALA A 33 7.30 9.29 -11.53
C ALA A 33 6.15 10.18 -11.03
N PHE A 34 6.22 10.71 -9.81
CA PHE A 34 5.19 11.61 -9.28
C PHE A 34 5.13 12.92 -10.05
N GLN A 35 6.28 13.49 -10.40
CA GLN A 35 6.37 14.72 -11.19
C GLN A 35 5.68 14.59 -12.55
N LEU A 36 5.88 13.45 -13.23
CA LEU A 36 5.27 13.21 -14.54
C LEU A 36 3.76 12.91 -14.46
N CYS A 37 3.24 12.44 -13.32
CA CYS A 37 1.89 11.89 -13.24
C CYS A 37 0.79 12.87 -13.69
N ARG A 38 0.11 12.56 -14.80
CA ARG A 38 -0.92 13.40 -15.43
C ARG A 38 -0.51 14.87 -15.53
N SER A 39 0.76 15.13 -15.85
CA SER A 39 1.30 16.48 -16.04
C SER A 39 1.39 16.82 -17.53
N SER A 40 1.65 18.09 -17.84
CA SER A 40 2.00 18.55 -19.19
C SER A 40 3.24 17.84 -19.76
N MET A 41 4.13 17.32 -18.91
CA MET A 41 5.33 16.60 -19.32
C MET A 41 5.09 15.11 -19.63
N SER A 42 3.94 14.56 -19.24
CA SER A 42 3.62 13.17 -19.59
C SER A 42 3.17 13.03 -21.04
N PRO A 43 3.47 11.89 -21.70
CA PRO A 43 2.79 11.54 -22.94
C PRO A 43 1.27 11.61 -22.76
N ARG A 44 0.53 11.78 -23.85
CA ARG A 44 -0.94 11.83 -23.85
C ARG A 44 -1.54 10.59 -24.49
N MET A 45 -2.77 10.28 -24.11
CA MET A 45 -3.65 9.40 -24.86
C MET A 45 -4.73 10.23 -25.53
N GLU A 46 -5.03 9.90 -26.77
CA GLU A 46 -6.13 10.45 -27.52
C GLU A 46 -7.37 9.60 -27.25
N LEU A 47 -8.47 10.29 -27.01
CA LEU A 47 -9.75 9.73 -26.67
C LEU A 47 -10.77 10.20 -27.71
N ALA A 48 -11.53 9.28 -28.29
CA ALA A 48 -12.65 9.60 -29.19
C ALA A 48 -13.97 9.15 -28.56
N CYS A 49 -14.99 9.99 -28.64
CA CYS A 49 -16.33 9.63 -28.19
C CYS A 49 -16.97 8.59 -29.12
N ASP A 50 -17.74 7.66 -28.56
CA ASP A 50 -18.52 6.70 -29.35
C ASP A 50 -19.92 7.18 -29.72
N GLY A 51 -20.34 8.37 -29.26
CA GLY A 51 -21.66 8.94 -29.51
C GLY A 51 -21.66 10.34 -30.14
N CYS A 52 -20.49 10.94 -30.39
CA CYS A 52 -20.35 12.22 -31.12
C CYS A 52 -18.95 12.37 -31.71
N THR A 53 -18.67 13.48 -32.39
CA THR A 53 -17.38 13.77 -33.02
C THR A 53 -16.30 14.27 -32.05
N GLU A 54 -16.62 14.42 -30.77
CA GLU A 54 -15.70 14.96 -29.76
C GLU A 54 -14.45 14.09 -29.57
N GLN A 55 -13.30 14.74 -29.56
CA GLN A 55 -12.01 14.16 -29.23
C GLN A 55 -11.37 14.89 -28.06
N SER A 56 -10.59 14.18 -27.24
CA SER A 56 -9.83 14.82 -26.17
C SER A 56 -8.49 14.14 -25.91
N TYR A 57 -7.57 14.88 -25.32
CA TYR A 57 -6.26 14.37 -24.95
C TYR A 57 -6.13 14.31 -23.44
N LEU A 58 -5.81 13.12 -22.93
CA LEU A 58 -5.60 12.90 -21.51
C LEU A 58 -4.11 12.61 -21.23
N PRO A 59 -3.43 13.38 -20.37
CA PRO A 59 -2.08 13.08 -19.92
C PRO A 59 -1.98 11.67 -19.30
N HIS A 60 -0.88 10.94 -19.45
CA HIS A 60 -0.72 9.59 -18.91
C HIS A 60 -0.52 9.59 -17.39
N SER A 61 -1.04 8.56 -16.71
CA SER A 61 -0.69 8.31 -15.31
C SER A 61 0.71 7.73 -15.20
N CYS A 62 1.44 8.01 -14.12
CA CYS A 62 2.82 7.51 -13.96
C CYS A 62 2.94 6.01 -13.64
N GLY A 63 1.84 5.34 -13.28
CA GLY A 63 1.88 3.90 -12.98
C GLY A 63 2.54 3.53 -11.64
N HIS A 64 3.11 4.48 -10.91
CA HIS A 64 3.84 4.18 -9.68
C HIS A 64 2.89 3.75 -8.55
N ARG A 65 3.15 2.60 -7.93
CA ARG A 65 2.29 1.98 -6.89
C ARG A 65 2.04 2.84 -5.64
N ASN A 66 2.90 3.84 -5.39
CA ASN A 66 2.76 4.78 -4.27
C ASN A 66 2.16 6.14 -4.69
N CYS A 67 1.79 6.33 -5.95
CA CYS A 67 1.22 7.60 -6.41
C CYS A 67 -0.24 7.72 -5.92
N PRO A 68 -0.61 8.79 -5.21
CA PRO A 68 -1.96 8.93 -4.66
C PRO A 68 -3.03 9.32 -5.68
N HIS A 69 -2.59 9.83 -6.84
CA HIS A 69 -3.47 10.25 -7.92
C HIS A 69 -3.94 9.08 -8.80
N CYS A 70 -3.08 8.07 -8.99
CA CYS A 70 -3.34 6.97 -9.90
C CYS A 70 -3.57 5.64 -9.16
N GLN A 71 -3.58 4.52 -9.89
CA GLN A 71 -3.74 3.16 -9.35
C GLN A 71 -5.06 2.86 -8.60
N ALA A 72 -6.06 3.74 -8.64
CA ALA A 72 -7.36 3.49 -8.01
C ALA A 72 -8.02 2.20 -8.51
N HIS A 73 -7.91 1.91 -9.82
CA HIS A 73 -8.41 0.66 -10.38
C HIS A 73 -7.58 -0.57 -9.98
N GLU A 74 -6.26 -0.46 -9.88
CA GLU A 74 -5.42 -1.59 -9.44
C GLU A 74 -5.66 -1.90 -7.95
N SER A 75 -5.93 -0.88 -7.13
CA SER A 75 -6.47 -1.03 -5.78
C SER A 75 -7.77 -1.83 -5.77
N GLN A 76 -8.73 -1.47 -6.64
CA GLN A 76 -10.01 -2.18 -6.74
C GLN A 76 -9.83 -3.63 -7.19
N ARG A 77 -9.01 -3.89 -8.22
CA ARG A 77 -8.71 -5.27 -8.66
C ARG A 77 -8.11 -6.12 -7.54
N TRP A 78 -7.20 -5.55 -6.75
CA TRP A 78 -6.64 -6.25 -5.61
C TRP A 78 -7.70 -6.57 -4.55
N ILE A 79 -8.59 -5.60 -4.26
CA ILE A 79 -9.73 -5.78 -3.34
C ILE A 79 -10.60 -6.92 -3.84
N ASP A 80 -11.05 -6.87 -5.10
CA ASP A 80 -11.91 -7.87 -5.71
C ASP A 80 -11.26 -9.27 -5.62
N GLN A 81 -9.97 -9.38 -5.93
CA GLN A 81 -9.22 -10.64 -5.78
C GLN A 81 -9.19 -11.20 -4.36
N GLN A 82 -9.20 -10.34 -3.33
CA GLN A 82 -9.27 -10.82 -1.94
C GLN A 82 -10.71 -11.16 -1.55
N LEU A 83 -11.69 -10.38 -2.00
CA LEU A 83 -13.11 -10.64 -1.74
C LEU A 83 -13.57 -11.95 -2.38
N GLN A 84 -13.05 -12.29 -3.57
CA GLN A 84 -13.28 -13.60 -4.20
C GLN A 84 -12.76 -14.78 -3.37
N LYS A 85 -11.88 -14.55 -2.39
CA LYS A 85 -11.30 -15.60 -1.55
C LYS A 85 -11.94 -15.69 -0.17
N LEU A 86 -12.95 -14.87 0.10
CA LEU A 86 -13.66 -14.93 1.37
C LEU A 86 -14.34 -16.29 1.53
N VAL A 87 -14.14 -16.86 2.71
CA VAL A 87 -14.84 -18.03 3.23
C VAL A 87 -15.84 -17.61 4.30
N PRO A 88 -16.92 -18.37 4.54
CA PRO A 88 -17.89 -18.09 5.59
C PRO A 88 -17.24 -18.12 6.97
N GLY A 89 -17.57 -17.14 7.79
CA GLY A 89 -17.10 -17.03 9.17
C GLY A 89 -16.81 -15.60 9.56
N LYS A 90 -16.51 -15.40 10.84
CA LYS A 90 -16.01 -14.13 11.36
C LYS A 90 -14.55 -13.95 10.99
N TYR A 91 -14.17 -12.70 10.72
CA TYR A 91 -12.80 -12.29 10.42
C TYR A 91 -12.27 -11.38 11.50
N PHE A 92 -10.96 -11.43 11.66
CA PHE A 92 -10.22 -10.63 12.60
C PHE A 92 -9.12 -9.86 11.88
N MET A 93 -8.97 -8.59 12.25
CA MET A 93 -7.80 -7.79 11.91
C MET A 93 -6.80 -7.89 13.06
N VAL A 94 -5.65 -8.50 12.80
CA VAL A 94 -4.55 -8.61 13.75
C VAL A 94 -3.42 -7.68 13.33
N THR A 95 -3.08 -6.70 14.15
CA THR A 95 -2.08 -5.67 13.85
C THR A 95 -0.85 -5.85 14.74
N PHE A 96 0.29 -6.13 14.13
CA PHE A 96 1.58 -6.29 14.81
C PHE A 96 2.42 -5.04 14.63
N THR A 97 2.76 -4.38 15.73
CA THR A 97 3.48 -3.09 15.70
C THR A 97 4.91 -3.26 16.15
N LEU A 98 5.85 -2.74 15.37
CA LEU A 98 7.25 -2.68 15.75
C LEU A 98 7.48 -1.53 16.75
N PRO A 99 8.13 -1.77 17.92
CA PRO A 99 8.44 -0.69 18.86
C PRO A 99 9.34 0.40 18.25
N ALA A 100 9.23 1.61 18.77
CA ALA A 100 9.91 2.78 18.22
C ALA A 100 11.44 2.62 18.15
N GLN A 101 12.03 1.91 19.11
CA GLN A 101 13.46 1.65 19.24
C GLN A 101 14.03 0.84 18.07
N PHE A 102 13.20 0.03 17.40
CA PHE A 102 13.62 -0.75 16.23
C PHE A 102 13.45 0.01 14.91
N ARG A 103 12.90 1.23 14.91
CA ARG A 103 12.64 1.98 13.66
C ARG A 103 13.94 2.35 12.94
N ALA A 104 14.99 2.74 13.65
CA ALA A 104 16.29 3.00 13.03
C ALA A 104 16.87 1.76 12.36
N LEU A 105 16.81 0.60 13.04
CA LEU A 105 17.21 -0.69 12.48
C LEU A 105 16.37 -1.07 11.24
N ALA A 106 15.04 -0.87 11.32
CA ALA A 106 14.14 -1.10 10.20
C ALA A 106 14.43 -0.19 9.01
N TRP A 107 14.81 1.07 9.26
CA TRP A 107 15.19 2.01 8.22
C TRP A 107 16.49 1.60 7.52
N GLN A 108 17.51 1.19 8.28
CA GLN A 108 18.81 0.79 7.74
C GLN A 108 18.75 -0.57 7.01
N HIS A 109 17.92 -1.51 7.49
CA HIS A 109 17.83 -2.87 6.96
C HIS A 109 16.42 -3.20 6.43
N GLN A 110 15.84 -2.29 5.63
CA GLN A 110 14.44 -2.34 5.19
C GLN A 110 13.98 -3.71 4.71
N ARG A 111 14.71 -4.35 3.80
CA ARG A 111 14.28 -5.62 3.20
C ARG A 111 14.21 -6.74 4.22
N VAL A 112 15.22 -6.86 5.08
CA VAL A 112 15.29 -7.88 6.14
C VAL A 112 14.23 -7.61 7.19
N MET A 113 14.15 -6.37 7.69
CA MET A 113 13.25 -6.03 8.79
C MET A 113 11.78 -6.11 8.38
N TYR A 114 11.42 -5.65 7.18
CA TYR A 114 10.04 -5.76 6.69
C TYR A 114 9.62 -7.22 6.44
N GLU A 115 10.54 -8.04 5.94
CA GLU A 115 10.33 -9.48 5.81
C GLU A 115 10.09 -10.11 7.17
N LEU A 116 10.95 -9.82 8.15
CA LEU A 116 10.83 -10.33 9.52
C LEU A 116 9.51 -9.94 10.18
N ILE A 117 9.06 -8.69 10.05
CA ILE A 117 7.76 -8.24 10.59
C ILE A 117 6.64 -9.09 9.99
N THR A 118 6.60 -9.19 8.66
CA THR A 118 5.54 -9.90 7.93
C THR A 118 5.52 -11.39 8.26
N ARG A 119 6.70 -12.03 8.21
CA ARG A 119 6.87 -13.46 8.47
C ARG A 119 6.56 -13.80 9.92
N SER A 120 7.11 -13.06 10.87
CA SER A 120 6.89 -13.31 12.30
C SER A 120 5.43 -13.13 12.69
N ALA A 121 4.74 -12.15 12.11
CA ALA A 121 3.31 -11.95 12.33
C ALA A 121 2.49 -13.14 11.81
N TRP A 122 2.75 -13.60 10.57
CA TRP A 122 2.11 -14.79 10.00
C TRP A 122 2.36 -16.05 10.84
N GLU A 123 3.63 -16.35 11.13
CA GLU A 123 3.99 -17.53 11.90
C GLU A 123 3.33 -17.53 13.28
N THR A 124 3.25 -16.36 13.93
CA THR A 124 2.59 -16.22 15.23
C THR A 124 1.12 -16.62 15.14
N VAL A 125 0.34 -16.01 14.23
CA VAL A 125 -1.09 -16.32 14.14
C VAL A 125 -1.35 -17.76 13.69
N ASN A 126 -0.49 -18.31 12.83
CA ASN A 126 -0.65 -19.68 12.37
C ASN A 126 -0.32 -20.71 13.47
N THR A 127 0.73 -20.48 14.27
CA THR A 127 1.02 -21.32 15.45
C THR A 127 -0.13 -21.26 16.46
N PHE A 128 -0.71 -20.09 16.69
CA PHE A 128 -1.87 -19.96 17.58
C PHE A 128 -3.09 -20.72 17.05
N SER A 129 -3.36 -20.65 15.75
CA SER A 129 -4.43 -21.43 15.11
C SER A 129 -4.23 -22.94 15.24
N GLN A 130 -2.98 -23.40 15.11
CA GLN A 130 -2.65 -24.83 15.24
C GLN A 130 -2.85 -25.34 16.67
N ASN A 131 -2.55 -24.51 17.67
CA ASN A 131 -2.64 -24.86 19.09
C ASN A 131 -4.02 -24.54 19.73
N ASP A 132 -4.88 -23.80 19.05
CA ASP A 132 -6.21 -23.45 19.56
C ASP A 132 -7.12 -24.70 19.61
N ARG A 133 -7.84 -24.85 20.73
CA ARG A 133 -8.68 -26.02 21.02
C ARG A 133 -9.82 -26.23 20.02
N LYS A 134 -10.28 -25.18 19.32
CA LYS A 134 -11.35 -25.25 18.31
C LYS A 134 -10.78 -25.29 16.88
N LEU A 135 -9.77 -24.48 16.58
CA LEU A 135 -9.21 -24.36 15.23
C LEU A 135 -8.32 -25.54 14.83
N ARG A 136 -7.40 -25.99 15.70
CA ARG A 136 -6.54 -27.18 15.51
C ARG A 136 -5.98 -27.38 14.09
N GLY A 137 -5.56 -26.30 13.43
CA GLY A 137 -5.22 -26.39 12.00
C GLY A 137 -4.51 -25.18 11.44
N THR A 138 -4.17 -25.27 10.15
CA THR A 138 -3.54 -24.18 9.41
C THR A 138 -4.60 -23.17 8.99
N THR A 139 -4.42 -21.91 9.39
CA THR A 139 -5.35 -20.83 9.00
C THR A 139 -4.99 -20.25 7.63
N GLY A 140 -5.65 -19.17 7.23
CA GLY A 140 -5.27 -18.35 6.08
C GLY A 140 -5.27 -16.88 6.49
N ALA A 141 -4.35 -16.08 5.94
CA ALA A 141 -4.32 -14.65 6.22
C ALA A 141 -3.95 -13.84 4.99
N VAL A 142 -4.56 -12.67 4.83
CA VAL A 142 -4.06 -11.60 3.94
C VAL A 142 -3.27 -10.63 4.80
N THR A 143 -1.99 -10.49 4.53
CA THR A 143 -1.09 -9.59 5.26
C THR A 143 -0.74 -8.38 4.42
N VAL A 144 -0.72 -7.20 5.03
CA VAL A 144 -0.28 -5.93 4.43
C VAL A 144 0.70 -5.23 5.36
N LEU A 145 1.90 -4.96 4.86
CA LEU A 145 2.88 -4.11 5.53
C LEU A 145 2.54 -2.64 5.33
N HIS A 146 2.48 -1.89 6.43
CA HIS A 146 2.49 -0.43 6.44
C HIS A 146 3.78 0.09 7.08
N THR A 147 4.22 1.27 6.65
CA THR A 147 5.42 1.93 7.17
C THR A 147 5.16 3.32 7.72
N HIS A 148 3.89 3.72 7.85
CA HIS A 148 3.49 5.07 8.19
C HIS A 148 2.42 5.10 9.28
N SER A 149 2.46 6.14 10.12
CA SER A 149 1.33 6.55 10.93
C SER A 149 0.31 7.31 10.06
N ARG A 150 -0.88 7.62 10.59
CA ARG A 150 -1.82 8.53 9.92
C ARG A 150 -1.25 9.94 9.76
N ARG A 151 -0.32 10.33 10.63
CA ARG A 151 0.40 11.61 10.62
C ARG A 151 1.62 11.58 9.68
N LEU A 152 1.81 10.49 8.91
CA LEU A 152 2.95 10.21 8.02
C LEU A 152 4.30 10.00 8.72
N ASP A 153 4.31 9.71 10.02
CA ASP A 153 5.57 9.36 10.71
C ASP A 153 5.98 7.92 10.37
N TYR A 154 7.28 7.66 10.31
CA TYR A 154 7.78 6.30 10.06
C TYR A 154 7.38 5.34 11.17
N HIS A 155 6.54 4.36 10.82
CA HIS A 155 5.91 3.43 11.75
C HIS A 155 5.65 2.07 11.09
N PRO A 156 6.69 1.20 10.98
CA PRO A 156 6.53 -0.15 10.42
C PRO A 156 5.61 -1.03 11.27
N HIS A 157 4.58 -1.59 10.63
CA HIS A 157 3.64 -2.54 11.23
C HIS A 157 3.00 -3.41 10.15
N ALA A 158 2.50 -4.59 10.54
CA ALA A 158 1.78 -5.48 9.64
C ALA A 158 0.33 -5.66 10.11
N HIS A 159 -0.61 -5.51 9.18
CA HIS A 159 -2.00 -5.90 9.36
C HIS A 159 -2.24 -7.26 8.74
N LEU A 160 -2.91 -8.15 9.46
CA LEU A 160 -3.36 -9.45 8.99
C LEU A 160 -4.88 -9.50 9.07
N VAL A 161 -5.55 -9.78 7.95
CA VAL A 161 -6.97 -10.13 7.94
C VAL A 161 -7.07 -11.64 7.82
N MET A 162 -7.60 -12.30 8.83
CA MET A 162 -7.76 -13.76 8.87
C MET A 162 -9.17 -14.15 9.30
N PRO A 163 -9.79 -15.18 8.70
CA PRO A 163 -10.99 -15.77 9.25
C PRO A 163 -10.67 -16.52 10.55
N ALA A 164 -11.65 -16.61 11.44
CA ALA A 164 -11.65 -17.56 12.56
C ALA A 164 -11.93 -18.98 12.06
N ALA A 165 -11.12 -19.42 11.11
CA ALA A 165 -11.22 -20.71 10.45
C ALA A 165 -9.83 -21.29 10.18
N ALA A 166 -9.77 -22.61 10.15
CA ALA A 166 -8.56 -23.38 9.91
C ALA A 166 -8.88 -24.68 9.20
N PHE A 167 -7.91 -25.19 8.46
CA PHE A 167 -7.97 -26.51 7.87
C PHE A 167 -7.07 -27.47 8.66
N ASP A 168 -7.70 -28.50 9.23
CA ASP A 168 -7.02 -29.60 9.92
C ASP A 168 -6.56 -30.60 8.86
N ASN A 169 -5.28 -30.54 8.51
CA ASN A 169 -4.69 -31.41 7.50
C ASN A 169 -4.75 -32.90 7.89
N LYS A 170 -4.69 -33.22 9.19
CA LYS A 170 -4.67 -34.61 9.66
C LYS A 170 -6.02 -35.26 9.50
N GLN A 171 -7.07 -34.55 9.92
CA GLN A 171 -8.44 -35.06 9.82
C GLN A 171 -9.12 -34.72 8.48
N ARG A 172 -8.48 -33.89 7.65
CA ARG A 172 -9.02 -33.29 6.42
C ARG A 172 -10.34 -32.54 6.65
N ARG A 173 -10.41 -31.78 7.75
CA ARG A 173 -11.65 -31.10 8.19
C ARG A 173 -11.48 -29.58 8.19
N TRP A 174 -12.50 -28.90 7.69
CA TRP A 174 -12.65 -27.47 7.88
C TRP A 174 -13.18 -27.20 9.30
N ARG A 175 -12.48 -26.36 10.05
CA ARG A 175 -12.82 -26.00 11.43
C ARG A 175 -13.06 -24.51 11.53
N ASN A 176 -14.10 -24.14 12.27
CA ASN A 176 -14.46 -22.76 12.56
C ASN A 176 -14.43 -22.51 14.07
N LYS A 177 -14.18 -21.27 14.45
CA LYS A 177 -14.32 -20.78 15.81
C LYS A 177 -15.36 -19.67 15.81
N ASP A 178 -16.52 -19.98 16.36
CA ASP A 178 -17.60 -19.02 16.53
C ASP A 178 -17.40 -18.23 17.82
N GLY A 179 -17.44 -16.89 17.73
CA GLY A 179 -17.27 -15.97 18.86
C GLY A 179 -16.67 -14.61 18.45
N GLY A 180 -16.78 -13.60 19.32
CA GLY A 180 -16.15 -12.29 19.13
C GLY A 180 -14.66 -12.24 19.52
N TYR A 181 -14.08 -13.38 19.89
CA TYR A 181 -12.72 -13.51 20.38
C TYR A 181 -11.94 -14.56 19.58
N LEU A 182 -10.75 -14.18 19.10
CA LEU A 182 -9.86 -15.08 18.37
C LEU A 182 -8.70 -15.55 19.25
N PHE A 183 -7.78 -14.66 19.62
CA PHE A 183 -6.58 -14.98 20.41
C PHE A 183 -6.28 -13.89 21.44
N ASP A 184 -5.51 -14.24 22.47
CA ASP A 184 -5.06 -13.29 23.48
C ASP A 184 -3.96 -12.40 22.89
N HIS A 185 -4.20 -11.09 22.93
CA HIS A 185 -3.33 -10.11 22.29
C HIS A 185 -1.96 -9.98 22.98
N LYS A 186 -1.88 -10.18 24.30
CA LYS A 186 -0.61 -10.15 25.05
C LYS A 186 0.24 -11.39 24.72
N ALA A 187 -0.39 -12.56 24.62
CA ALA A 187 0.26 -13.79 24.21
C ALA A 187 0.78 -13.69 22.77
N LEU A 188 -0.02 -13.14 21.84
CA LEU A 188 0.43 -12.87 20.47
C LEU A 188 1.66 -11.94 20.48
N ALA A 189 1.63 -10.86 21.25
CA ALA A 189 2.74 -9.92 21.35
C ALA A 189 4.02 -10.55 21.91
N LYS A 190 3.90 -11.42 22.94
CA LYS A 190 5.03 -12.14 23.53
C LYS A 190 5.72 -13.04 22.51
N VAL A 191 4.95 -13.83 21.75
CA VAL A 191 5.50 -14.74 20.73
C VAL A 191 6.06 -13.97 19.53
N PHE A 192 5.36 -12.93 19.08
CA PHE A 192 5.85 -12.07 18.00
C PHE A 192 7.18 -11.40 18.36
N ARG A 193 7.29 -10.86 19.58
CA ARG A 193 8.55 -10.31 20.12
C ARG A 193 9.66 -11.36 20.07
N ALA A 194 9.42 -12.56 20.59
CA ALA A 194 10.42 -13.63 20.59
C ALA A 194 10.90 -13.97 19.16
N LYS A 195 9.96 -14.14 18.21
CA LYS A 195 10.28 -14.40 16.79
C LYS A 195 11.06 -13.26 16.14
N MET A 196 10.69 -12.01 16.41
CA MET A 196 11.40 -10.85 15.88
C MET A 196 12.83 -10.77 16.41
N LEU A 197 13.03 -10.91 17.73
CA LEU A 197 14.36 -10.87 18.33
C LEU A 197 15.25 -12.01 17.81
N ALA A 198 14.72 -13.23 17.72
CA ALA A 198 15.43 -14.38 17.16
C ALA A 198 15.78 -14.15 15.69
N GLY A 199 14.83 -13.67 14.88
CA GLY A 199 15.04 -13.41 13.46
C GLY A 199 16.05 -12.29 13.18
N ILE A 200 16.09 -11.25 14.01
CA ILE A 200 17.08 -10.17 13.91
C ILE A 200 18.49 -10.72 14.20
N LYS A 201 18.64 -11.50 15.28
CA LYS A 201 19.91 -12.14 15.63
C LYS A 201 20.38 -13.10 14.53
N GLN A 202 19.47 -13.92 14.00
CA GLN A 202 19.78 -14.86 12.92
C GLN A 202 20.22 -14.15 11.63
N ALA A 203 19.72 -12.94 11.38
CA ALA A 203 20.15 -12.11 10.26
C ALA A 203 21.51 -11.41 10.50
N GLY A 204 22.18 -11.67 11.62
CA GLY A 204 23.46 -11.05 11.97
C GLY A 204 23.34 -9.57 12.35
N LEU A 205 22.14 -9.09 12.66
CA LEU A 205 21.89 -7.69 12.97
C LEU A 205 21.97 -7.43 14.49
N LYS A 206 22.58 -6.32 14.87
CA LYS A 206 22.63 -5.88 16.27
C LYS A 206 21.24 -5.40 16.71
N LEU A 207 20.77 -5.88 17.86
CA LEU A 207 19.56 -5.36 18.49
C LEU A 207 19.81 -3.94 19.04
N PRO A 208 18.77 -3.10 19.17
CA PRO A 208 18.90 -1.84 19.89
C PRO A 208 19.38 -2.08 21.32
N ASP A 209 20.18 -1.16 21.87
CA ASP A 209 20.76 -1.32 23.22
C ASP A 209 19.66 -1.37 24.31
N ALA A 210 18.54 -0.67 24.09
CA ALA A 210 17.35 -0.72 24.92
C ALA A 210 16.08 -0.87 24.08
N TYR A 211 15.16 -1.71 24.52
CA TYR A 211 13.83 -1.89 23.92
C TYR A 211 12.83 -2.44 24.94
N PRO A 212 11.53 -2.17 24.78
CA PRO A 212 10.53 -2.56 25.77
C PRO A 212 10.36 -4.08 25.86
N THR A 213 10.05 -4.54 27.06
CA THR A 213 9.63 -5.93 27.35
C THR A 213 8.23 -6.19 26.81
N GLU A 214 7.33 -5.22 26.96
CA GLU A 214 5.96 -5.27 26.45
C GLU A 214 5.87 -4.76 25.02
N TRP A 215 5.30 -5.58 24.15
CA TRP A 215 5.04 -5.25 22.75
C TRP A 215 3.53 -5.20 22.53
N VAL A 216 3.11 -4.51 21.45
CA VAL A 216 1.69 -4.31 21.16
C VAL A 216 1.27 -5.11 19.94
N VAL A 217 0.28 -5.97 20.15
CA VAL A 217 -0.52 -6.59 19.10
C VAL A 217 -1.97 -6.26 19.39
N ASP A 218 -2.71 -5.89 18.36
CA ASP A 218 -4.15 -5.62 18.44
C ASP A 218 -4.88 -6.72 17.66
N CYS A 219 -5.95 -7.29 18.22
CA CYS A 219 -6.73 -8.35 17.59
C CYS A 219 -8.22 -8.02 17.68
N LYS A 220 -8.81 -7.57 16.57
CA LYS A 220 -10.18 -7.04 16.52
C LYS A 220 -11.08 -7.85 15.61
N ASP A 221 -12.29 -8.18 16.09
CA ASP A 221 -13.38 -8.69 15.24
C ASP A 221 -13.75 -7.61 14.22
N VAL A 222 -13.76 -7.99 12.94
CA VAL A 222 -14.09 -7.11 11.80
C VAL A 222 -15.24 -7.70 10.96
N GLY A 223 -16.09 -8.52 11.58
CA GLY A 223 -17.28 -9.08 10.96
C GLY A 223 -16.93 -10.02 9.81
N SER A 224 -17.46 -9.76 8.61
CA SER A 224 -17.21 -10.59 7.42
C SER A 224 -15.81 -10.40 6.80
N GLY A 225 -15.01 -9.46 7.30
CA GLY A 225 -13.71 -9.11 6.73
C GLY A 225 -13.77 -8.25 5.46
N HIS A 226 -14.95 -8.09 4.85
CA HIS A 226 -15.13 -7.29 3.63
C HIS A 226 -14.60 -5.85 3.81
N GLN A 227 -15.10 -5.13 4.82
CA GLN A 227 -14.69 -3.74 5.06
C GLN A 227 -13.22 -3.63 5.45
N ALA A 228 -12.67 -4.62 6.15
CA ALA A 228 -11.25 -4.68 6.50
C ALA A 228 -10.36 -4.82 5.25
N LEU A 229 -10.73 -5.69 4.31
CA LEU A 229 -10.00 -5.85 3.04
C LEU A 229 -10.13 -4.60 2.14
N VAL A 230 -11.33 -4.00 2.06
CA VAL A 230 -11.53 -2.73 1.35
C VAL A 230 -10.66 -1.63 1.96
N TYR A 231 -10.62 -1.54 3.29
CA TYR A 231 -9.76 -0.61 4.01
C TYR A 231 -8.30 -0.82 3.62
N LEU A 232 -7.76 -2.03 3.76
CA LEU A 232 -6.35 -2.31 3.44
C LEU A 232 -6.02 -2.06 1.96
N GLY A 233 -6.92 -2.41 1.04
CA GLY A 233 -6.73 -2.19 -0.39
C GLY A 233 -6.52 -0.72 -0.76
N ARG A 234 -7.19 0.20 -0.05
CA ARG A 234 -7.03 1.65 -0.25
C ARG A 234 -5.61 2.12 0.11
N TYR A 235 -4.99 1.56 1.15
CA TYR A 235 -3.61 1.91 1.57
C TYR A 235 -2.52 1.24 0.74
N LEU A 236 -2.85 0.20 -0.03
CA LEU A 236 -1.86 -0.50 -0.85
C LEU A 236 -1.40 0.32 -2.06
N TYR A 237 -2.32 1.01 -2.73
CA TYR A 237 -2.07 1.58 -4.07
C TYR A 237 -2.34 3.07 -4.18
N ARG A 238 -2.97 3.71 -3.19
CA ARG A 238 -3.29 5.16 -3.23
C ARG A 238 -2.27 6.03 -2.48
N GLY A 239 -1.02 5.57 -2.40
CA GLY A 239 0.01 6.24 -1.62
C GLY A 239 -0.30 6.25 -0.12
N VAL A 240 0.42 7.10 0.62
CA VAL A 240 0.28 7.26 2.08
C VAL A 240 -0.62 8.43 2.48
N ILE A 241 -1.00 9.26 1.50
CA ILE A 241 -1.88 10.43 1.66
C ILE A 241 -2.82 10.49 0.47
N GLN A 242 -4.07 10.90 0.67
CA GLN A 242 -4.98 11.18 -0.45
C GLN A 242 -4.85 12.66 -0.84
N GLU A 243 -4.88 12.98 -2.13
CA GLU A 243 -4.71 14.37 -2.60
C GLU A 243 -5.80 15.32 -2.06
N LYS A 244 -7.01 14.80 -1.79
CA LYS A 244 -8.08 15.57 -1.12
C LYS A 244 -7.78 15.95 0.33
N ASP A 245 -6.79 15.31 0.96
CA ASP A 245 -6.36 15.60 2.32
C ASP A 245 -5.17 16.56 2.35
N ILE A 246 -4.63 16.95 1.19
CA ILE A 246 -3.73 18.09 1.04
C ILE A 246 -4.60 19.34 0.97
N LEU A 247 -4.62 20.10 2.07
CA LEU A 247 -5.57 21.20 2.28
C LEU A 247 -5.05 22.52 1.70
N SER A 248 -3.78 22.83 1.93
CA SER A 248 -3.17 24.07 1.44
C SER A 248 -1.71 23.86 1.04
N HIS A 249 -1.26 24.71 0.12
CA HIS A 249 0.13 24.85 -0.32
C HIS A 249 0.35 26.35 -0.53
N ASP A 250 0.87 27.02 0.50
CA ASP A 250 1.01 28.47 0.58
C ASP A 250 2.27 28.80 1.40
N ASN A 251 2.95 29.91 1.06
CA ASN A 251 4.12 30.41 1.80
C ASN A 251 5.22 29.36 2.06
N GLY A 252 5.52 28.51 1.07
CA GLY A 252 6.55 27.45 1.20
C GLY A 252 6.13 26.25 2.06
N ARG A 253 4.89 26.22 2.56
CA ARG A 253 4.36 25.18 3.44
C ARG A 253 3.27 24.37 2.79
N VAL A 254 3.12 23.13 3.25
CA VAL A 254 2.03 22.23 2.88
C VAL A 254 1.29 21.83 4.14
N THR A 255 -0.02 22.05 4.14
CA THR A 255 -0.91 21.64 5.24
C THR A 255 -1.75 20.46 4.80
N PHE A 256 -1.74 19.38 5.57
CA PHE A 256 -2.55 18.20 5.29
C PHE A 256 -3.36 17.74 6.51
N ARG A 257 -4.48 17.08 6.22
CA ARG A 257 -5.40 16.51 7.21
C ARG A 257 -5.03 15.07 7.52
N TYR A 258 -5.16 14.69 8.79
CA TYR A 258 -5.10 13.30 9.23
C TYR A 258 -6.08 13.05 10.37
N GLN A 259 -6.45 11.78 10.59
CA GLN A 259 -7.21 11.40 11.77
C GLN A 259 -6.26 10.97 12.88
N ASN A 260 -6.40 11.57 14.07
CA ASN A 260 -5.66 11.16 15.26
C ASN A 260 -6.13 9.76 15.69
N SER A 261 -5.19 8.86 15.96
CA SER A 261 -5.51 7.46 16.24
C SER A 261 -6.04 7.25 17.66
N GLU A 262 -5.73 8.15 18.59
CA GLU A 262 -6.19 8.12 19.99
C GLU A 262 -7.53 8.84 20.11
N THR A 263 -7.58 10.12 19.73
CA THR A 263 -8.77 10.96 19.91
C THR A 263 -9.86 10.73 18.85
N LYS A 264 -9.51 10.04 17.75
CA LYS A 264 -10.35 9.86 16.53
C LYS A 264 -10.75 11.16 15.83
N ARG A 265 -10.24 12.32 16.29
CA ARG A 265 -10.54 13.64 15.73
C ARG A 265 -9.72 13.88 14.46
N SER A 266 -10.28 14.73 13.61
CA SER A 266 -9.61 15.23 12.41
C SER A 266 -8.67 16.37 12.80
N GLU A 267 -7.39 16.22 12.50
CA GLU A 267 -6.33 17.18 12.83
C GLU A 267 -5.57 17.60 11.56
N ARG A 268 -4.79 18.68 11.67
CA ARG A 268 -3.98 19.22 10.59
C ARG A 268 -2.50 19.21 10.97
N ARG A 269 -1.63 18.91 10.01
CA ARG A 269 -0.17 19.06 10.13
C ARG A 269 0.32 19.96 9.02
N SER A 270 1.07 21.01 9.38
CA SER A 270 1.71 21.92 8.45
C SER A 270 3.23 21.80 8.54
N VAL A 271 3.89 21.57 7.42
CA VAL A 271 5.36 21.42 7.30
C VAL A 271 5.85 22.17 6.06
N SER A 272 7.17 22.34 5.89
CA SER A 272 7.70 22.88 4.62
C SER A 272 7.42 21.92 3.46
N GLY A 273 7.42 22.43 2.23
CA GLY A 273 7.25 21.60 1.03
C GLY A 273 8.26 20.47 0.91
N VAL A 274 9.54 20.77 1.19
CA VAL A 274 10.63 19.77 1.22
C VAL A 274 10.36 18.68 2.26
N GLU A 275 9.98 19.07 3.48
CA GLU A 275 9.68 18.12 4.56
C GLU A 275 8.45 17.26 4.22
N PHE A 276 7.42 17.84 3.60
CA PHE A 276 6.27 17.10 3.12
C PHE A 276 6.67 16.01 2.11
N LEU A 277 7.51 16.34 1.12
CA LEU A 277 8.01 15.34 0.18
C LEU A 277 8.84 14.26 0.89
N ARG A 278 9.68 14.61 1.86
CA ARG A 278 10.44 13.66 2.67
C ARG A 278 9.51 12.70 3.42
N LEU A 279 8.44 13.21 4.03
CA LEU A 279 7.43 12.41 4.73
C LEU A 279 6.72 11.43 3.79
N ILE A 280 6.52 11.77 2.52
CA ILE A 280 5.95 10.84 1.52
C ILE A 280 6.99 9.81 1.08
N LEU A 281 8.21 10.26 0.75
CA LEU A 281 9.24 9.41 0.15
C LEU A 281 9.79 8.35 1.10
N GLN A 282 9.80 8.59 2.42
CA GLN A 282 10.24 7.57 3.39
C GLN A 282 9.38 6.29 3.37
N HIS A 283 8.19 6.32 2.75
CA HIS A 283 7.31 5.16 2.65
C HIS A 283 7.40 4.43 1.30
N ILE A 284 8.33 4.83 0.44
CA ILE A 284 8.66 4.07 -0.77
C ILE A 284 9.41 2.81 -0.36
N LEU A 285 8.80 1.65 -0.64
CA LEU A 285 9.39 0.35 -0.30
C LEU A 285 10.52 -0.01 -1.27
N PRO A 286 11.48 -0.87 -0.85
CA PRO A 286 12.52 -1.38 -1.72
C PRO A 286 11.98 -1.94 -3.05
N LYS A 287 12.79 -1.82 -4.11
CA LYS A 287 12.46 -2.38 -5.43
C LYS A 287 12.19 -3.89 -5.30
N GLY A 288 11.11 -4.35 -5.91
CA GLY A 288 10.69 -5.76 -5.86
C GLY A 288 10.06 -6.23 -4.55
N TYR A 289 10.04 -5.41 -3.48
CA TYR A 289 9.38 -5.81 -2.24
C TYR A 289 7.86 -5.91 -2.43
N ARG A 290 7.29 -7.06 -2.03
CA ARG A 290 5.84 -7.33 -2.05
C ARG A 290 5.21 -6.86 -0.74
N ARG A 291 4.46 -5.76 -0.81
CA ARG A 291 3.77 -5.13 0.34
C ARG A 291 2.66 -6.00 0.92
N ALA A 292 1.89 -6.66 0.06
CA ALA A 292 0.79 -7.56 0.43
C ALA A 292 1.14 -9.01 0.13
N ARG A 293 0.73 -9.93 0.99
CA ARG A 293 0.95 -11.38 0.86
C ARG A 293 -0.25 -12.15 1.37
N ASN A 294 -0.51 -13.29 0.75
CA ASN A 294 -1.52 -14.22 1.25
C ASN A 294 -0.83 -15.48 1.75
N PHE A 295 -1.28 -15.99 2.89
CA PHE A 295 -0.69 -17.13 3.56
C PHE A 295 -1.69 -18.24 3.85
N GLY A 296 -1.16 -19.42 4.15
CA GLY A 296 -1.94 -20.60 4.50
C GLY A 296 -2.95 -20.95 3.41
N PHE A 297 -4.18 -21.29 3.78
CA PHE A 297 -5.18 -21.68 2.78
C PHE A 297 -5.63 -20.52 1.86
N LEU A 298 -5.31 -19.25 2.18
CA LEU A 298 -5.57 -18.08 1.31
C LEU A 298 -4.45 -17.82 0.29
N HIS A 299 -3.34 -18.56 0.38
CA HIS A 299 -2.24 -18.48 -0.58
C HIS A 299 -2.74 -18.80 -2.01
N PRO A 300 -2.27 -18.12 -3.08
CA PRO A 300 -2.81 -18.30 -4.43
C PRO A 300 -2.73 -19.74 -4.98
N ASN A 301 -1.77 -20.54 -4.51
CA ASN A 301 -1.61 -21.93 -4.92
C ASN A 301 -2.53 -22.91 -4.15
N SER A 302 -3.21 -22.44 -3.09
CA SER A 302 -4.15 -23.26 -2.34
C SER A 302 -5.41 -23.53 -3.16
N LYS A 303 -5.83 -24.81 -3.21
CA LYS A 303 -7.08 -25.23 -3.86
C LYS A 303 -8.25 -25.36 -2.87
N LEU A 304 -8.03 -25.04 -1.60
CA LEU A 304 -9.04 -25.20 -0.54
C LEU A 304 -10.18 -24.18 -0.66
N ILE A 305 -9.89 -22.97 -1.12
CA ILE A 305 -10.90 -21.89 -1.18
C ILE A 305 -12.06 -22.23 -2.12
N PRO A 306 -11.84 -22.61 -3.40
CA PRO A 306 -12.94 -23.02 -4.27
C PRO A 306 -13.76 -24.18 -3.70
N LEU A 307 -13.10 -25.17 -3.08
CA LEU A 307 -13.77 -26.32 -2.49
C LEU A 307 -14.67 -25.92 -1.31
N VAL A 308 -14.16 -25.09 -0.40
CA VAL A 308 -14.93 -24.61 0.75
C VAL A 308 -16.10 -23.74 0.29
N GLN A 309 -15.89 -22.87 -0.70
CA GLN A 309 -16.94 -22.03 -1.25
C GLN A 309 -18.05 -22.85 -1.92
N LEU A 310 -17.68 -23.91 -2.65
CA LEU A 310 -18.64 -24.85 -3.24
C LEU A 310 -19.45 -25.57 -2.15
N LEU A 311 -18.77 -26.19 -1.18
CA LEU A 311 -19.40 -26.96 -0.10
C LEU A 311 -20.29 -26.09 0.81
N LYS A 312 -19.94 -24.81 0.97
CA LYS A 312 -20.69 -23.85 1.79
C LYS A 312 -21.63 -22.95 0.97
N ARG A 313 -21.77 -23.19 -0.34
CA ARG A 313 -22.65 -22.45 -1.26
C ARG A 313 -22.45 -20.93 -1.16
N VAL A 314 -21.20 -20.48 -1.16
CA VAL A 314 -20.84 -19.07 -1.03
C VAL A 314 -21.19 -18.32 -2.30
N VAL A 315 -21.96 -17.24 -2.16
CA VAL A 315 -22.22 -16.28 -3.25
C VAL A 315 -21.12 -15.23 -3.24
N LEU A 316 -20.39 -15.12 -4.34
CA LEU A 316 -19.30 -14.14 -4.49
C LEU A 316 -19.79 -12.91 -5.26
N PRO A 317 -19.43 -11.69 -4.81
CA PRO A 317 -19.80 -10.48 -5.55
C PRO A 317 -19.07 -10.44 -6.89
N PRO A 318 -19.67 -9.93 -7.98
CA PRO A 318 -18.95 -9.74 -9.23
C PRO A 318 -17.83 -8.70 -9.06
N PRO A 319 -16.71 -8.83 -9.79
CA PRO A 319 -15.66 -7.82 -9.78
C PRO A 319 -16.19 -6.49 -10.33
N GLN A 320 -15.67 -5.38 -9.79
CA GLN A 320 -16.11 -4.06 -10.20
C GLN A 320 -15.45 -3.66 -11.53
N PRO A 321 -16.23 -3.25 -12.55
CA PRO A 321 -15.65 -2.84 -13.83
C PRO A 321 -14.86 -1.54 -13.69
N ARG A 322 -13.89 -1.34 -14.60
CA ARG A 322 -13.15 -0.07 -14.68
C ARG A 322 -14.12 1.06 -15.04
N PRO A 323 -14.11 2.20 -14.32
CA PRO A 323 -14.92 3.35 -14.69
C PRO A 323 -14.58 3.82 -16.11
N ALA A 324 -15.61 4.00 -16.93
CA ALA A 324 -15.50 4.56 -18.27
C ALA A 324 -15.18 6.06 -18.21
N ILE A 325 -14.35 6.54 -19.12
CA ILE A 325 -14.13 7.98 -19.31
C ILE A 325 -15.36 8.52 -20.07
N ARG A 326 -15.99 9.57 -19.56
CA ARG A 326 -17.22 10.15 -20.13
C ARG A 326 -16.94 11.40 -20.94
N CYS A 327 -17.62 11.54 -22.07
CA CYS A 327 -17.56 12.73 -22.92
C CYS A 327 -18.22 13.91 -22.22
N LYS A 328 -17.57 15.09 -22.26
CA LYS A 328 -18.12 16.32 -21.67
C LYS A 328 -19.26 16.92 -22.49
N CYS A 329 -19.31 16.62 -23.79
CA CYS A 329 -20.35 17.12 -24.69
C CYS A 329 -21.66 16.33 -24.52
N CYS A 330 -21.65 15.02 -24.78
CA CYS A 330 -22.87 14.20 -24.83
C CYS A 330 -22.99 13.14 -23.72
N GLY A 331 -22.00 12.99 -22.83
CA GLY A 331 -21.99 11.94 -21.79
C GLY A 331 -21.66 10.52 -22.30
N GLY A 332 -21.45 10.33 -23.61
CA GLY A 332 -21.03 9.07 -24.22
C GLY A 332 -19.69 8.53 -23.70
N THR A 333 -19.35 7.29 -24.06
CA THR A 333 -18.11 6.66 -23.60
C THR A 333 -16.93 7.08 -24.48
N MET A 334 -15.84 7.51 -23.86
CA MET A 334 -14.61 7.85 -24.56
C MET A 334 -13.73 6.61 -24.69
N LYS A 335 -13.41 6.23 -25.92
CA LYS A 335 -12.49 5.12 -26.25
C LYS A 335 -11.07 5.64 -26.42
N ILE A 336 -10.09 4.90 -25.90
CA ILE A 336 -8.67 5.20 -26.13
C ILE A 336 -8.33 4.76 -27.55
N VAL A 337 -8.06 5.71 -28.45
CA VAL A 337 -7.73 5.42 -29.86
C VAL A 337 -6.23 5.42 -30.10
N ARG A 338 -5.47 6.23 -29.35
CA ARG A 338 -4.01 6.30 -29.45
C ARG A 338 -3.39 6.55 -28.08
N THR A 339 -2.21 5.97 -27.85
CA THR A 339 -1.45 6.17 -26.60
C THR A 339 -0.03 6.62 -26.88
N ARG A 340 0.67 7.11 -25.83
CA ARG A 340 2.06 7.55 -25.89
C ARG A 340 2.31 8.65 -26.93
N ILE A 341 1.34 9.53 -27.15
CA ILE A 341 1.51 10.72 -27.97
C ILE A 341 2.48 11.63 -27.23
N LYS A 342 3.68 11.82 -27.78
CA LYS A 342 4.69 12.70 -27.18
C LYS A 342 4.13 14.12 -27.13
N THR A 343 4.28 14.78 -25.99
CA THR A 343 4.02 16.21 -25.91
C THR A 343 5.08 16.92 -26.72
N PHE A 344 4.66 17.69 -27.73
CA PHE A 344 5.54 18.60 -28.43
C PHE A 344 5.94 19.71 -27.47
N THR A 345 7.04 19.55 -26.74
CA THR A 345 7.81 20.70 -26.27
C THR A 345 8.50 21.29 -27.51
N GLN A 346 8.31 22.59 -27.72
CA GLN A 346 8.83 23.35 -28.85
C GLN A 346 10.28 22.97 -29.16
N ARG A 347 10.55 22.63 -30.42
CA ARG A 347 11.89 22.79 -31.00
C ARG A 347 12.21 24.28 -30.95
N SER A 348 12.98 24.74 -29.96
CA SER A 348 13.66 26.03 -30.06
C SER A 348 15.16 25.84 -29.88
N ARG A 349 15.86 26.13 -30.98
CA ARG A 349 17.25 26.56 -31.11
C ARG A 349 18.35 25.51 -30.86
N THR A 350 18.91 25.05 -31.97
CA THR A 350 20.31 25.32 -32.35
C THR A 350 20.49 25.05 -33.84
N SER A 351 20.19 26.05 -34.67
CA SER A 351 20.89 26.22 -35.93
C SER A 351 22.22 26.91 -35.60
N ALA A 352 23.14 26.17 -35.00
CA ALA A 352 24.52 26.60 -34.90
C ALA A 352 25.16 26.28 -36.24
N SER A 353 25.43 27.35 -36.98
CA SER A 353 26.28 27.39 -38.16
C SER A 353 27.64 26.77 -37.82
N ASN A 354 27.95 25.61 -38.41
CA ASN A 354 29.33 25.20 -38.65
C ASN A 354 29.51 25.18 -40.16
N ARG A 355 29.96 26.31 -40.72
CA ARG A 355 30.79 26.28 -41.92
C ARG A 355 32.22 26.19 -41.43
N GLU A 356 32.79 25.01 -41.57
CA GLU A 356 34.21 24.74 -41.43
C GLU A 356 34.98 25.60 -42.43
N THR A 357 35.90 26.41 -41.94
CA THR A 357 37.04 26.93 -42.69
C THR A 357 37.97 25.77 -43.01
N ALA A 358 38.13 25.50 -44.30
CA ALA A 358 39.26 24.76 -44.84
C ALA A 358 40.42 25.74 -45.07
N MET A 359 41.51 25.58 -44.32
CA MET A 359 42.91 25.65 -44.76
C MET A 359 43.83 25.47 -43.56
#